data_AF-A0A418D6H0-F1
#
_entry.id   AF-A0A418D6H0-F1
#
_cell.length_a   1.000
_cell.length_b   1.000
_cell.length_c   1.000
_cell.angle_alpha   90.00
_cell.angle_beta   90.00
_cell.angle_gamma   90.00
#
_symmetry.space_group_name_H-M   'P 1'
#
loop_
_entity.id
_entity.type
_entity.pdbx_description
1 polymer ?
#
loop_
_entity_poly.entity_id
_entity_poly.type
_entity_poly.pdbx_seq_one_letter_code
_entity_poly.pdbx_strand_id
1 'polypeptide(L)'
;MDLEKELNEHGVNVVCSKMDTIISVRIHGATGKRLVETLQLVDNFVASKVAKLAKSCEGKIYFDPCFGPNDADSTGMLALCKNGDVIPSKGGSQHQAKIIKMVKEDKLKWQRPNYASEAKDVLDESEYDTVKVPLIEKAYAKLHGSYEALIGGYIDVALSDLTGLCSEQIILKPDYAGYGDDPFAPKPGEQAGDGFWKRLLTYKRNGTLMGCSIQPDPKGNKNIVAEGSAGQGNVNLATEPQEEVTDVNQNDGTFFMSFDDWKARYTHFFAGIDFADEWCGLRVEGKWDETSNGGNTTKSTWINNPRYQLLVKERCHLYMSMSQHDPRGSAESGIFPIG
;
A
#
# COMPACT_ATOMS: atom_id res chain seq x y z
N MET A 1 17.91 -29.31 -8.78
CA MET A 1 18.60 -28.07 -9.16
C MET A 1 18.13 -27.02 -8.16
N ASP A 2 19.03 -26.24 -7.57
CA ASP A 2 18.66 -25.32 -6.48
C ASP A 2 17.91 -24.12 -7.08
N LEU A 3 16.59 -24.03 -6.84
CA LEU A 3 15.72 -22.99 -7.40
C LEU A 3 16.22 -21.57 -7.06
N GLU A 4 16.89 -21.39 -5.91
CA GLU A 4 17.50 -20.11 -5.54
C GLU A 4 18.67 -19.72 -6.44
N LYS A 5 19.43 -20.72 -6.92
CA LYS A 5 20.53 -20.47 -7.86
C LYS A 5 19.99 -20.07 -9.23
N GLU A 6 18.93 -20.74 -9.69
CA GLU A 6 18.27 -20.45 -10.96
C GLU A 6 17.60 -19.05 -10.96
N LEU A 7 16.97 -18.69 -9.83
CA LEU A 7 16.44 -17.34 -9.61
C LEU A 7 17.54 -16.26 -9.65
N ASN A 8 18.68 -16.49 -9.00
CA ASN A 8 19.81 -15.56 -9.05
C ASN A 8 20.35 -15.40 -10.48
N GLU A 9 20.44 -16.47 -11.26
CA GLU A 9 20.84 -16.43 -12.68
C GLU A 9 19.86 -15.62 -13.53
N HIS A 10 18.58 -15.59 -13.15
CA HIS A 10 17.56 -14.75 -13.76
C HIS A 10 17.59 -13.28 -13.31
N GLY A 11 18.46 -12.91 -12.38
CA GLY A 11 18.53 -11.55 -11.81
C GLY A 11 17.48 -11.33 -10.71
N VAL A 12 17.00 -12.39 -10.07
CA VAL A 12 16.06 -12.33 -8.96
C VAL A 12 16.80 -12.47 -7.64
N ASN A 13 16.62 -11.49 -6.77
CA ASN A 13 17.07 -11.54 -5.37
C ASN A 13 15.90 -11.97 -4.49
N VAL A 14 16.12 -13.00 -3.67
CA VAL A 14 15.12 -13.49 -2.71
C VAL A 14 15.65 -13.32 -1.30
N VAL A 15 14.83 -12.71 -0.43
CA VAL A 15 15.09 -12.62 1.00
C VAL A 15 13.95 -13.30 1.74
N CYS A 16 14.29 -14.36 2.49
CA CYS A 16 13.34 -15.05 3.35
C CYS A 16 13.53 -14.65 4.81
N SER A 17 12.42 -14.57 5.56
CA SER A 17 12.50 -14.55 7.02
C SER A 17 13.06 -15.86 7.57
N LYS A 18 13.52 -15.86 8.82
CA LYS A 18 14.15 -17.02 9.48
C LYS A 18 13.29 -18.30 9.45
N MET A 19 11.97 -18.17 9.34
CA MET A 19 11.01 -19.27 9.30
C MET A 19 10.36 -19.46 7.91
N ASP A 20 10.88 -18.81 6.86
CA ASP A 20 10.31 -18.84 5.50
C ASP A 20 8.83 -18.39 5.42
N THR A 21 8.32 -17.67 6.43
CA THR A 21 6.92 -17.19 6.47
C THR A 21 6.72 -15.83 5.81
N ILE A 22 7.81 -15.12 5.54
CA ILE A 22 7.82 -13.91 4.71
C ILE A 22 8.89 -14.15 3.65
N ILE A 23 8.50 -13.97 2.40
CA ILE A 23 9.37 -14.09 1.23
C ILE A 23 9.28 -12.77 0.49
N SER A 24 10.39 -12.05 0.41
CA SER A 24 10.53 -10.87 -0.43
C SER A 24 11.29 -11.27 -1.69
N VAL A 25 10.73 -10.93 -2.85
CA VAL A 25 11.29 -11.27 -4.16
C VAL A 25 11.49 -9.96 -4.93
N ARG A 26 12.72 -9.71 -5.38
CA ARG A 26 13.08 -8.55 -6.19
C ARG A 26 13.61 -9.01 -7.54
N ILE A 27 12.91 -8.66 -8.62
CA ILE A 27 13.28 -9.03 -9.99
C ILE A 27 13.97 -7.83 -10.66
N HIS A 28 15.21 -8.01 -11.12
CA HIS A 28 15.96 -6.96 -11.79
C HIS A 28 16.03 -7.17 -13.32
N GLY A 29 15.58 -6.16 -14.07
CA GLY A 29 15.86 -6.07 -15.51
C GLY A 29 15.22 -7.14 -16.40
N ALA A 30 14.19 -7.84 -15.91
CA ALA A 30 13.44 -8.80 -16.72
C ALA A 30 12.27 -8.11 -17.45
N THR A 31 12.15 -8.34 -18.77
CA THR A 31 11.07 -7.81 -19.61
C THR A 31 10.58 -8.86 -20.61
N GLY A 32 9.35 -8.69 -21.11
CA GLY A 32 8.76 -9.56 -22.14
C GLY A 32 8.77 -11.04 -21.75
N LYS A 33 9.20 -11.91 -22.68
CA LYS A 33 9.25 -13.37 -22.45
C LYS A 33 10.09 -13.76 -21.24
N ARG A 34 11.21 -13.07 -21.01
CA ARG A 34 12.10 -13.33 -19.86
C ARG A 34 11.40 -13.01 -18.54
N LEU A 35 10.56 -11.97 -18.48
CA LEU A 35 9.78 -11.66 -17.28
C LEU A 35 8.78 -12.77 -16.97
N VAL A 36 8.06 -13.27 -17.98
CA VAL A 36 7.10 -14.38 -17.81
C VAL A 36 7.78 -15.64 -17.28
N GLU A 37 8.90 -16.04 -17.88
CA GLU A 37 9.70 -17.19 -17.42
C GLU A 37 10.21 -16.97 -15.99
N THR A 38 10.65 -15.75 -15.67
CA THR A 38 11.13 -15.39 -14.32
C THR A 38 10.00 -15.45 -13.29
N LEU A 39 8.80 -14.96 -13.62
CA LEU A 39 7.63 -15.04 -12.74
C LEU A 39 7.22 -16.50 -12.49
N GLN A 40 7.24 -17.35 -13.50
CA GLN A 40 6.98 -18.79 -13.33
C GLN A 40 8.00 -19.47 -12.40
N LEU A 41 9.27 -19.10 -12.49
CA LEU A 41 10.30 -19.59 -11.56
C LEU A 41 10.04 -19.12 -10.13
N VAL A 42 9.63 -17.87 -9.95
CA VAL A 42 9.25 -17.31 -8.65
C VAL A 42 8.04 -18.04 -8.08
N ASP A 43 7.01 -18.29 -8.88
CA ASP A 43 5.82 -19.05 -8.47
C ASP A 43 6.18 -20.46 -8.00
N ASN A 44 7.02 -21.16 -8.77
CA ASN A 44 7.52 -22.49 -8.41
C ASN A 44 8.32 -22.47 -7.10
N PHE A 45 9.17 -21.45 -6.92
CA PHE A 45 9.92 -21.27 -5.68
C PHE A 45 9.01 -21.05 -4.48
N VAL A 46 8.05 -20.12 -4.58
CA VAL A 46 7.07 -19.84 -3.52
C VAL A 46 6.24 -21.08 -3.21
N ALA A 47 5.73 -21.78 -4.24
CA ALA A 47 4.98 -23.01 -4.07
C ALA A 47 5.81 -24.08 -3.32
N SER A 48 7.11 -24.20 -3.62
CA SER A 48 7.99 -25.13 -2.91
C SER A 48 8.17 -24.79 -1.43
N LYS A 49 8.23 -23.49 -1.08
CA LYS A 49 8.33 -23.01 0.30
C LYS A 49 7.01 -23.24 1.05
N VAL A 50 5.89 -22.91 0.42
CA VAL A 50 4.55 -23.16 0.95
C VAL A 50 4.33 -24.64 1.23
N ALA A 51 4.72 -25.54 0.31
CA ALA A 51 4.59 -26.98 0.51
C ALA A 51 5.43 -27.50 1.68
N LYS A 52 6.67 -27.01 1.83
CA LYS A 52 7.53 -27.34 2.99
C LYS A 52 6.91 -26.85 4.30
N LEU A 53 6.41 -25.62 4.31
CA LEU A 53 5.75 -25.04 5.48
C LEU A 53 4.50 -25.85 5.84
N ALA A 54 3.60 -26.11 4.89
CA ALA A 54 2.39 -26.90 5.09
C ALA A 54 2.69 -28.26 5.72
N LYS A 55 3.72 -28.97 5.23
CA LYS A 55 4.16 -30.25 5.81
C LYS A 55 4.67 -30.11 7.25
N SER A 56 5.35 -29.01 7.59
CA SER A 56 5.82 -28.74 8.96
C SER A 56 4.68 -28.40 9.95
N CYS A 57 3.53 -27.99 9.41
CA CYS A 57 2.33 -27.60 10.13
C CYS A 57 1.31 -28.73 10.30
N GLU A 58 1.49 -29.87 9.62
CA GLU A 58 0.56 -31.00 9.64
C GLU A 58 0.31 -31.48 11.09
N GLY A 59 -0.97 -31.54 11.48
CA GLY A 59 -1.39 -31.95 12.83
C GLY A 59 -1.19 -30.92 13.94
N LYS A 60 -0.81 -29.67 13.64
CA LYS A 60 -0.66 -28.59 14.61
C LYS A 60 -1.73 -27.51 14.44
N ILE A 61 -2.36 -27.10 15.54
CA ILE A 61 -3.24 -25.93 15.58
C ILE A 61 -2.34 -24.69 15.45
N TYR A 62 -2.32 -24.06 14.27
CA TYR A 62 -1.35 -23.01 13.96
C TYR A 62 -1.73 -21.66 14.58
N PHE A 63 -0.93 -21.21 15.55
CA PHE A 63 -0.73 -19.79 15.81
C PHE A 63 0.54 -19.38 15.05
N ASP A 64 0.56 -18.20 14.41
CA ASP A 64 1.79 -17.71 13.77
C ASP A 64 2.86 -17.56 14.85
N PRO A 65 3.92 -18.40 14.83
CA PRO A 65 4.84 -18.53 15.95
C PRO A 65 5.71 -17.29 16.14
N CYS A 66 5.71 -16.37 15.17
CA CYS A 66 6.52 -15.16 15.18
C CYS A 66 5.68 -13.88 15.17
N PHE A 67 4.34 -13.98 15.19
CA PHE A 67 3.46 -12.82 15.11
C PHE A 67 2.12 -13.09 15.81
N GLY A 68 2.13 -12.86 17.12
CA GLY A 68 1.08 -13.20 18.07
C GLY A 68 1.67 -13.85 19.33
N PRO A 69 0.83 -14.46 20.18
CA PRO A 69 1.29 -15.13 21.39
C PRO A 69 2.29 -16.24 21.10
N ASN A 70 3.42 -16.23 21.80
CA ASN A 70 4.49 -17.23 21.67
C ASN A 70 5.26 -17.36 22.99
N ASP A 71 6.25 -18.26 23.05
CA ASP A 71 7.03 -18.54 24.27
C ASP A 71 7.76 -17.30 24.83
N ALA A 72 8.12 -16.34 23.99
CA ALA A 72 8.79 -15.10 24.39
C ALA A 72 7.81 -13.91 24.62
N ASP A 73 6.58 -14.00 24.12
CA ASP A 73 5.51 -13.01 24.31
C ASP A 73 4.17 -13.71 24.49
N SER A 74 3.88 -14.15 25.70
CA SER A 74 2.66 -14.92 26.01
C SER A 74 1.36 -14.17 25.73
N THR A 75 1.42 -12.84 25.69
CA THR A 75 0.27 -11.96 25.42
C THR A 75 0.10 -11.64 23.94
N GLY A 76 1.13 -11.85 23.12
CA GLY A 76 1.20 -11.42 21.73
C GLY A 76 1.20 -9.90 21.55
N MET A 77 1.59 -9.15 22.58
CA MET A 77 1.55 -7.69 22.60
C MET A 77 2.50 -7.05 21.59
N LEU A 78 3.63 -7.68 21.27
CA LEU A 78 4.60 -7.18 20.30
C LEU A 78 4.01 -7.15 18.87
N ALA A 79 3.09 -8.06 18.56
CA ALA A 79 2.40 -8.04 17.27
C ALA A 79 1.32 -6.94 17.20
N LEU A 80 0.77 -6.51 18.33
CA LEU A 80 -0.26 -5.48 18.38
C LEU A 80 0.34 -4.06 18.38
N CYS A 81 1.37 -3.81 19.18
CA CYS A 81 1.94 -2.48 19.38
C CYS A 81 3.43 -2.54 19.75
N LYS A 82 4.09 -1.38 19.80
CA LYS A 82 5.52 -1.23 20.22
C LYS A 82 5.75 -1.43 21.73
N ASN A 83 5.24 -2.53 22.29
CA ASN A 83 5.23 -2.81 23.73
C ASN A 83 6.66 -2.86 24.29
N GLY A 84 7.02 -1.88 25.14
CA GLY A 84 8.34 -1.78 25.76
C GLY A 84 9.23 -0.64 25.24
N ASP A 85 8.88 -0.02 24.11
CA ASP A 85 9.63 1.13 23.57
C ASP A 85 9.32 2.44 24.33
N VAL A 86 10.26 3.39 24.29
CA VAL A 86 10.08 4.72 24.92
C VAL A 86 8.93 5.44 24.23
N ILE A 87 7.85 5.65 24.98
CA ILE A 87 6.63 6.28 24.48
C ILE A 87 6.88 7.78 24.21
N PRO A 88 6.82 8.27 22.96
CA PRO A 88 6.94 9.69 22.69
C PRO A 88 5.72 10.45 23.22
N SER A 89 5.94 11.63 23.77
CA SER A 89 4.92 12.41 24.50
C SER A 89 3.77 12.98 23.65
N LYS A 90 3.73 12.76 22.33
CA LYS A 90 2.65 13.23 21.44
C LYS A 90 2.23 12.16 20.42
N GLY A 91 0.92 11.89 20.33
CA GLY A 91 0.30 11.08 19.27
C GLY A 91 0.31 9.56 19.52
N GLY A 92 1.48 8.92 19.43
CA GLY A 92 1.60 7.45 19.57
C GLY A 92 1.29 6.92 20.98
N SER A 93 1.44 7.77 22.00
CA SER A 93 1.28 7.36 23.41
C SER A 93 -0.12 6.93 23.81
N GLN A 94 -1.16 7.47 23.17
CA GLN A 94 -2.54 7.21 23.57
C GLN A 94 -3.08 5.88 23.04
N HIS A 95 -2.71 5.53 21.80
CA HIS A 95 -3.18 4.29 21.17
C HIS A 95 -2.54 3.07 21.84
N GLN A 96 -1.21 3.07 21.97
CA GLN A 96 -0.46 2.04 22.67
C GLN A 96 -0.95 1.83 24.10
N ALA A 97 -1.13 2.90 24.87
CA ALA A 97 -1.64 2.82 26.24
C ALA A 97 -3.07 2.23 26.30
N LYS A 98 -3.91 2.54 25.31
CA LYS A 98 -5.27 1.98 25.18
C LYS A 98 -5.23 0.48 24.88
N ILE A 99 -4.40 0.03 23.93
CA ILE A 99 -4.22 -1.41 23.64
C ILE A 99 -3.73 -2.14 24.90
N ILE A 100 -2.66 -1.65 25.53
CA ILE A 100 -2.09 -2.25 26.76
C ILE A 100 -3.17 -2.36 27.85
N LYS A 101 -3.98 -1.30 28.03
CA LYS A 101 -5.07 -1.30 29.00
C LYS A 101 -6.13 -2.34 28.65
N MET A 102 -6.56 -2.41 27.38
CA MET A 102 -7.58 -3.37 26.94
C MET A 102 -7.12 -4.82 27.11
N VAL A 103 -5.84 -5.12 26.87
CA VAL A 103 -5.28 -6.46 27.08
C VAL A 103 -5.18 -6.79 28.57
N LYS A 104 -4.74 -5.85 29.41
CA LYS A 104 -4.73 -6.02 30.88
C LYS A 104 -6.12 -6.23 31.47
N GLU A 105 -7.14 -5.62 30.89
CA GLU A 105 -8.54 -5.75 31.30
C GLU A 105 -9.27 -6.93 30.64
N ASP A 106 -8.57 -7.80 29.89
CA ASP A 106 -9.12 -8.93 29.12
C ASP A 106 -10.24 -8.52 28.12
N LYS A 107 -10.22 -7.27 27.67
CA LYS A 107 -11.12 -6.72 26.64
C LYS A 107 -10.60 -6.93 25.22
N LEU A 108 -9.33 -7.26 25.08
CA LEU A 108 -8.70 -7.60 23.81
C LEU A 108 -7.90 -8.90 24.01
N LYS A 109 -8.22 -9.92 23.21
CA LYS A 109 -7.61 -11.25 23.30
C LYS A 109 -7.46 -11.86 21.92
N TRP A 110 -6.42 -12.67 21.77
CA TRP A 110 -6.23 -13.50 20.59
C TRP A 110 -7.26 -14.62 20.60
N GLN A 111 -8.16 -14.60 19.62
CA GLN A 111 -9.14 -15.65 19.42
C GLN A 111 -9.00 -16.26 18.04
N ARG A 112 -9.25 -17.56 17.97
CA ARG A 112 -9.41 -18.25 16.70
C ARG A 112 -10.68 -17.72 16.03
N PRO A 113 -10.63 -17.35 14.73
CA PRO A 113 -11.82 -16.88 14.05
C PRO A 113 -12.94 -17.94 14.05
N ASN A 114 -14.20 -17.51 14.18
CA ASN A 114 -15.35 -18.42 14.30
C ASN A 114 -15.52 -19.37 13.10
N TYR A 115 -15.02 -19.02 11.92
CA TYR A 115 -15.06 -19.86 10.71
C TYR A 115 -13.99 -20.96 10.69
N ALA A 116 -12.96 -20.89 11.53
CA ALA A 116 -11.93 -21.91 11.61
C ALA A 116 -12.42 -23.05 12.53
N SER A 117 -13.38 -23.85 12.07
CA SER A 117 -13.91 -24.99 12.82
C SER A 117 -12.80 -25.95 13.28
N GLU A 118 -13.04 -26.69 14.37
CA GLU A 118 -12.06 -27.65 14.90
C GLU A 118 -11.85 -28.89 14.01
N ALA A 119 -12.71 -29.08 12.99
CA ALA A 119 -12.82 -30.35 12.27
C ALA A 119 -12.51 -30.27 10.76
N LYS A 120 -12.27 -29.08 10.20
CA LYS A 120 -11.94 -28.92 8.77
C LYS A 120 -10.49 -28.44 8.61
N ASP A 121 -9.68 -29.29 7.97
CA ASP A 121 -8.31 -28.96 7.57
C ASP A 121 -8.26 -28.10 6.28
N VAL A 122 -9.39 -27.95 5.58
CA VAL A 122 -9.50 -27.24 4.30
C VAL A 122 -10.72 -26.31 4.33
N LEU A 123 -10.50 -25.02 4.08
CA LEU A 123 -11.55 -24.01 3.90
C LEU A 123 -12.28 -24.25 2.57
N ASP A 124 -13.58 -24.06 2.53
CA ASP A 124 -14.29 -23.99 1.25
C ASP A 124 -14.05 -22.64 0.53
N GLU A 125 -14.40 -22.54 -0.76
CA GLU A 125 -14.17 -21.32 -1.55
C GLU A 125 -14.82 -20.07 -0.94
N SER A 126 -15.97 -20.22 -0.29
CA SER A 126 -16.68 -19.10 0.33
C SER A 126 -16.00 -18.64 1.62
N GLU A 127 -15.50 -19.58 2.42
CA GLU A 127 -14.68 -19.30 3.60
C GLU A 127 -13.34 -18.68 3.18
N TYR A 128 -12.73 -19.16 2.08
CA TYR A 128 -11.47 -18.63 1.56
C TYR A 128 -11.53 -17.13 1.25
N ASP A 129 -12.60 -16.67 0.60
CA ASP A 129 -12.79 -15.24 0.31
C ASP A 129 -12.90 -14.38 1.58
N THR A 130 -13.49 -14.92 2.65
CA THR A 130 -13.61 -14.20 3.93
C THR A 130 -12.30 -14.10 4.71
N VAL A 131 -11.32 -14.98 4.47
CA VAL A 131 -10.05 -15.00 5.22
C VAL A 131 -8.87 -14.33 4.53
N LYS A 132 -8.94 -14.15 3.21
CA LYS A 132 -7.85 -13.53 2.42
C LYS A 132 -7.44 -12.17 2.95
N VAL A 133 -8.41 -11.28 3.17
CA VAL A 133 -8.15 -9.90 3.57
C VAL A 133 -7.48 -9.82 4.95
N PRO A 134 -8.01 -10.47 6.02
CA PRO A 134 -7.33 -10.51 7.32
C PRO A 134 -5.91 -11.11 7.28
N LEU A 135 -5.67 -12.12 6.43
CA LEU A 135 -4.35 -12.74 6.31
C LEU A 135 -3.34 -11.83 5.58
N ILE A 136 -3.77 -11.11 4.55
CA ILE A 136 -2.96 -10.10 3.88
C ILE A 136 -2.60 -8.97 4.86
N GLU A 137 -3.58 -8.47 5.61
CA GLU A 137 -3.36 -7.45 6.65
C GLU A 137 -2.34 -7.94 7.69
N LYS A 138 -2.48 -9.18 8.17
CA LYS A 138 -1.53 -9.79 9.11
C LYS A 138 -0.11 -9.87 8.54
N ALA A 139 0.04 -10.34 7.30
CA ALA A 139 1.34 -10.43 6.65
C ALA A 139 1.99 -9.05 6.49
N TYR A 140 1.17 -8.05 6.11
CA TYR A 140 1.61 -6.66 5.98
C TYR A 140 2.00 -6.05 7.33
N ALA A 141 1.21 -6.27 8.38
CA ALA A 141 1.53 -5.86 9.75
C ALA A 141 2.84 -6.50 10.23
N LYS A 142 3.06 -7.78 9.93
CA LYS A 142 4.29 -8.50 10.29
C LYS A 142 5.51 -7.95 9.55
N LEU A 143 5.37 -7.59 8.27
CA LEU A 143 6.41 -6.92 7.50
C LEU A 143 6.80 -5.57 8.13
N HIS A 144 5.81 -4.80 8.58
CA HIS A 144 5.99 -3.48 9.20
C HIS A 144 6.27 -3.52 10.72
N GLY A 145 6.29 -4.72 11.31
CA GLY A 145 6.65 -5.00 12.70
C GLY A 145 5.48 -5.14 13.69
N SER A 146 4.33 -4.49 13.46
CA SER A 146 3.13 -4.64 14.29
C SER A 146 1.87 -4.10 13.58
N TYR A 147 0.68 -4.44 14.07
CA TYR A 147 -0.58 -3.85 13.59
C TYR A 147 -0.64 -2.34 13.80
N GLU A 148 -0.13 -1.84 14.94
CA GLU A 148 -0.03 -0.41 15.20
C GLU A 148 0.80 0.33 14.14
N ALA A 149 1.82 -0.31 13.55
CA ALA A 149 2.64 0.31 12.51
C ALA A 149 1.87 0.60 11.20
N LEU A 150 0.71 -0.03 11.01
CA LEU A 150 -0.17 0.22 9.86
C LEU A 150 -1.08 1.45 10.06
N ILE A 151 -1.28 1.88 11.31
CA ILE A 151 -2.16 3.00 11.64
C ILE A 151 -1.59 4.30 11.08
N GLY A 152 -2.43 5.06 10.37
CA GLY A 152 -2.02 6.30 9.72
C GLY A 152 -1.17 6.09 8.46
N GLY A 153 -1.15 4.88 7.90
CA GLY A 153 -0.55 4.61 6.60
C GLY A 153 -1.21 5.38 5.45
N TYR A 154 -0.46 5.54 4.36
CA TYR A 154 -0.91 6.23 3.15
C TYR A 154 -1.38 5.22 2.09
N ILE A 155 -2.50 5.53 1.41
CA ILE A 155 -3.15 4.65 0.43
C ILE A 155 -2.24 4.38 -0.77
N ASP A 156 -1.56 5.41 -1.27
CA ASP A 156 -0.61 5.33 -2.38
C ASP A 156 0.58 4.40 -2.08
N VAL A 157 1.08 4.40 -0.84
CA VAL A 157 2.13 3.45 -0.42
C VAL A 157 1.61 2.02 -0.45
N ALA A 158 0.46 1.76 0.18
CA ALA A 158 -0.14 0.42 0.19
C ALA A 158 -0.46 -0.06 -1.24
N LEU A 159 -0.94 0.84 -2.10
CA LEU A 159 -1.22 0.54 -3.50
C LEU A 159 0.06 0.16 -4.26
N SER A 160 1.16 0.88 -4.05
CA SER A 160 2.47 0.56 -4.64
C SER A 160 2.99 -0.79 -4.13
N ASP A 161 2.92 -1.04 -2.82
CA ASP A 161 3.46 -2.25 -2.20
C ASP A 161 2.69 -3.52 -2.62
N LEU A 162 1.37 -3.43 -2.76
CA LEU A 162 0.53 -4.58 -3.09
C LEU A 162 0.43 -4.84 -4.60
N THR A 163 0.76 -3.87 -5.45
CA THR A 163 0.60 -3.99 -6.91
C THR A 163 1.90 -3.88 -7.69
N GLY A 164 2.94 -3.27 -7.10
CA GLY A 164 4.18 -2.91 -7.80
C GLY A 164 4.05 -1.73 -8.76
N LEU A 165 2.85 -1.17 -8.94
CA LEU A 165 2.56 -0.05 -9.84
C LEU A 165 3.08 1.28 -9.27
N CYS A 166 3.28 2.27 -10.14
CA CYS A 166 3.57 3.62 -9.70
C CYS A 166 2.30 4.28 -9.17
N SER A 167 2.27 4.56 -7.87
CA SER A 167 1.16 5.29 -7.27
C SER A 167 1.27 6.79 -7.50
N GLU A 168 0.13 7.42 -7.73
CA GLU A 168 -0.05 8.86 -7.81
C GLU A 168 -1.14 9.30 -6.83
N GLN A 169 -0.88 10.38 -6.12
CA GLN A 169 -1.86 11.10 -5.32
C GLN A 169 -2.10 12.48 -5.90
N ILE A 170 -3.36 12.83 -6.09
CA ILE A 170 -3.79 14.15 -6.57
C ILE A 170 -4.73 14.76 -5.53
N ILE A 171 -4.35 15.92 -5.01
CA ILE A 171 -5.19 16.71 -4.12
C ILE A 171 -6.13 17.54 -5.00
N LEU A 172 -7.43 17.34 -4.83
CA LEU A 172 -8.46 17.93 -5.70
C LEU A 172 -8.91 19.31 -5.24
N LYS A 173 -8.49 19.75 -4.05
CA LYS A 173 -9.04 20.92 -3.35
C LYS A 173 -7.94 21.81 -2.75
N PRO A 174 -8.02 23.14 -2.94
CA PRO A 174 -6.93 24.08 -2.62
C PRO A 174 -6.65 24.26 -1.12
N ASP A 175 -7.58 23.90 -0.26
CA ASP A 175 -7.48 24.02 1.19
C ASP A 175 -6.81 22.83 1.88
N TYR A 176 -6.53 21.74 1.15
CA TYR A 176 -5.93 20.53 1.67
C TYR A 176 -4.41 20.52 1.50
N ALA A 177 -3.70 19.90 2.45
CA ALA A 177 -2.25 19.81 2.42
C ALA A 177 -1.76 19.03 1.20
N GLY A 178 -0.71 19.53 0.54
CA GLY A 178 -0.16 18.93 -0.68
C GLY A 178 -0.84 19.39 -1.97
N TYR A 179 -1.81 20.31 -1.91
CA TYR A 179 -2.38 20.91 -3.12
C TYR A 179 -1.32 21.67 -3.91
N GLY A 180 -1.12 21.25 -5.15
CA GLY A 180 -0.22 21.85 -6.11
C GLY A 180 -0.99 22.67 -7.15
N ASP A 181 -0.79 22.34 -8.43
CA ASP A 181 -1.54 22.92 -9.53
C ASP A 181 -3.00 22.43 -9.53
N ASP A 182 -3.92 23.29 -9.99
CA ASP A 182 -5.33 22.92 -10.13
C ASP A 182 -5.47 21.76 -11.14
N PRO A 183 -5.89 20.56 -10.70
CA PRO A 183 -5.97 19.38 -11.57
C PRO A 183 -7.05 19.50 -12.65
N PHE A 184 -7.97 20.46 -12.53
CA PHE A 184 -9.04 20.73 -13.48
C PHE A 184 -8.75 21.93 -14.39
N ALA A 185 -7.69 22.68 -14.12
CA ALA A 185 -7.30 23.79 -14.98
C ALA A 185 -6.81 23.26 -16.34
N PRO A 186 -7.16 23.93 -17.45
CA PRO A 186 -6.63 23.56 -18.76
C PRO A 186 -5.11 23.79 -18.80
N LYS A 187 -4.38 22.84 -19.40
CA LYS A 187 -2.95 22.98 -19.61
C LYS A 187 -2.66 24.01 -20.72
N PRO A 188 -1.45 24.62 -20.75
CA PRO A 188 -1.08 25.56 -21.81
C PRO A 188 -1.27 24.95 -23.22
N GLY A 189 -2.12 25.58 -24.03
CA GLY A 189 -2.45 25.11 -25.39
C GLY A 189 -3.66 24.19 -25.48
N GLU A 190 -4.26 23.80 -24.35
CA GLU A 190 -5.54 23.08 -24.31
C GLU A 190 -6.70 24.07 -24.12
N GLN A 191 -7.85 23.76 -24.72
CA GLN A 191 -9.08 24.49 -24.43
C GLN A 191 -9.55 24.19 -23.01
N ALA A 192 -10.23 25.14 -22.38
CA ALA A 192 -10.98 24.88 -21.15
C ALA A 192 -11.89 23.65 -21.35
N GLY A 193 -11.72 22.63 -20.52
CA GLY A 193 -12.45 21.39 -20.67
C GLY A 193 -11.97 20.26 -19.78
N ASP A 194 -12.52 19.08 -20.05
CA ASP A 194 -12.49 17.85 -19.26
C ASP A 194 -11.12 17.10 -19.27
N GLY A 195 -10.01 17.82 -19.13
CA GLY A 195 -8.65 17.25 -19.15
C GLY A 195 -8.47 16.14 -18.11
N PHE A 196 -8.97 16.36 -16.89
CA PHE A 196 -8.96 15.34 -15.84
C PHE A 196 -9.87 14.15 -16.17
N TRP A 197 -11.05 14.38 -16.73
CA TRP A 197 -11.96 13.30 -17.14
C TRP A 197 -11.35 12.44 -18.26
N LYS A 198 -10.69 13.05 -19.25
CA LYS A 198 -9.94 12.31 -20.28
C LYS A 198 -8.84 11.44 -19.66
N ARG A 199 -8.19 11.94 -18.60
CA ARG A 199 -7.22 11.16 -17.82
C ARG A 199 -7.88 9.95 -17.15
N LEU A 200 -9.03 10.13 -16.48
CA LEU A 200 -9.79 9.03 -15.88
C LEU A 200 -10.20 7.98 -16.91
N LEU A 201 -10.67 8.40 -18.10
CA LEU A 201 -11.00 7.48 -19.19
C LEU A 201 -9.78 6.70 -19.68
N THR A 202 -8.61 7.35 -19.76
CA THR A 202 -7.35 6.69 -20.12
C THR A 202 -6.95 5.66 -19.06
N TYR A 203 -7.05 6.01 -17.79
CA TYR A 203 -6.77 5.11 -16.67
C TYR A 203 -7.71 3.90 -16.68
N LYS A 204 -9.02 4.11 -16.87
CA LYS A 204 -9.98 3.02 -17.02
C LYS A 204 -9.63 2.10 -18.18
N ARG A 205 -9.28 2.66 -19.34
CA ARG A 205 -8.89 1.89 -20.53
C ARG A 205 -7.65 1.03 -20.29
N ASN A 206 -6.69 1.55 -19.52
CA ASN A 206 -5.43 0.86 -19.24
C ASN A 206 -5.53 -0.14 -18.09
N GLY A 207 -6.65 -0.21 -17.35
CA GLY A 207 -6.75 -1.09 -16.18
C GLY A 207 -6.15 -0.51 -14.89
N THR A 208 -5.77 0.78 -14.89
CA THR A 208 -5.28 1.49 -13.71
C THR A 208 -6.28 1.39 -12.56
N LEU A 209 -5.79 1.01 -11.37
CA LEU A 209 -6.58 1.02 -10.15
C LEU A 209 -6.75 2.46 -9.68
N MET A 210 -8.00 2.88 -9.48
CA MET A 210 -8.35 4.25 -9.08
C MET A 210 -9.12 4.25 -7.77
N GLY A 211 -8.82 5.21 -6.92
CA GLY A 211 -9.50 5.42 -5.65
C GLY A 211 -9.69 6.90 -5.37
N CYS A 212 -10.62 7.23 -4.49
CA CYS A 212 -10.81 8.60 -4.02
C CYS A 212 -11.26 8.60 -2.57
N SER A 213 -11.00 9.70 -1.86
CA SER A 213 -11.41 9.84 -0.46
C SER A 213 -11.87 11.26 -0.15
N ILE A 214 -12.62 11.36 0.95
CA ILE A 214 -13.05 12.61 1.55
C ILE A 214 -12.31 12.74 2.86
N GLN A 215 -11.42 13.73 2.93
CA GLN A 215 -10.75 14.08 4.18
C GLN A 215 -11.54 15.16 4.94
N PRO A 216 -11.51 15.14 6.28
CA PRO A 216 -12.13 16.18 7.10
C PRO A 216 -11.64 17.58 6.69
N ASP A 217 -12.52 18.57 6.81
CA ASP A 217 -12.18 19.96 6.56
C ASP A 217 -10.97 20.38 7.41
N PRO A 218 -9.85 20.82 6.80
CA PRO A 218 -8.64 21.24 7.51
C PRO A 218 -8.87 22.41 8.49
N LYS A 219 -9.90 23.22 8.25
CA LYS A 219 -10.33 24.34 9.12
C LYS A 219 -11.39 23.90 10.14
N GLY A 220 -11.90 22.68 10.02
CA GLY A 220 -12.86 22.06 10.92
C GLY A 220 -12.27 21.73 12.29
N ASN A 221 -13.15 21.29 13.19
CA ASN A 221 -12.79 20.99 14.57
C ASN A 221 -11.88 19.74 14.62
N LYS A 222 -10.60 19.91 15.02
CA LYS A 222 -9.55 18.87 15.00
C LYS A 222 -9.77 17.68 15.95
N ASN A 223 -10.90 17.66 16.68
CA ASN A 223 -11.29 16.54 17.55
C ASN A 223 -12.04 15.42 16.81
N ILE A 224 -12.28 15.57 15.50
CA ILE A 224 -12.81 14.49 14.67
C ILE A 224 -11.65 13.54 14.36
N VAL A 225 -11.62 12.41 15.05
CA VAL A 225 -10.69 11.32 14.75
C VAL A 225 -11.02 10.82 13.34
N ALA A 226 -10.07 10.91 12.40
CA ALA A 226 -10.28 10.53 11.00
C ALA A 226 -10.82 9.10 10.85
N GLU A 227 -10.45 8.19 11.76
CA GLU A 227 -10.98 6.81 11.83
C GLU A 227 -12.48 6.74 12.16
N GLY A 228 -13.02 7.72 12.91
CA GLY A 228 -14.44 7.77 13.27
C GLY A 228 -15.35 8.37 12.20
N SER A 229 -14.79 8.92 11.12
CA SER A 229 -15.53 9.53 10.01
C SER A 229 -15.40 8.78 8.68
N ALA A 230 -14.59 7.72 8.63
CA ALA A 230 -14.57 6.80 7.50
C ALA A 230 -15.99 6.20 7.33
N GLY A 231 -16.61 6.44 6.17
CA GLY A 231 -17.97 5.96 5.88
C GLY A 231 -19.13 6.88 6.32
N GLN A 232 -18.86 8.07 6.88
CA GLN A 232 -19.93 9.04 7.24
C GLN A 232 -20.23 10.07 6.14
N GLY A 233 -19.68 9.90 4.95
CA GLY A 233 -19.98 10.75 3.81
C GLY A 233 -21.41 10.52 3.32
N ASN A 234 -22.35 11.37 3.73
CA ASN A 234 -23.70 11.35 3.17
C ASN A 234 -23.65 11.82 1.70
N VAL A 235 -23.76 10.87 0.77
CA VAL A 235 -23.94 11.15 -0.65
C VAL A 235 -25.43 11.11 -0.95
N ASN A 236 -26.04 12.29 -1.10
CA ASN A 236 -27.38 12.38 -1.70
C ASN A 236 -27.22 12.15 -3.21
N LEU A 237 -27.54 10.93 -3.67
CA LEU A 237 -27.53 10.59 -5.09
C LEU A 237 -28.73 11.26 -5.76
N ALA A 238 -28.47 12.13 -6.75
CA ALA A 238 -29.52 12.63 -7.62
C ALA A 238 -29.95 11.52 -8.59
N THR A 239 -31.24 11.21 -8.64
CA THR A 239 -31.82 10.26 -9.60
C THR A 239 -32.12 11.00 -10.90
N GLU A 240 -31.16 11.04 -11.81
CA GLU A 240 -31.41 11.39 -13.21
C GLU A 240 -31.88 10.13 -13.98
N PRO A 241 -32.77 10.27 -14.97
CA PRO A 241 -33.21 9.13 -15.78
C PRO A 241 -32.03 8.58 -16.61
N GLN A 242 -31.61 7.35 -16.30
CA GLN A 242 -30.60 6.63 -17.09
C GLN A 242 -31.22 6.08 -18.38
N GLU A 243 -30.66 6.44 -19.54
CA GLU A 243 -31.09 5.95 -20.86
C GLU A 243 -30.55 4.53 -21.18
N GLU A 244 -29.53 4.05 -20.46
CA GLU A 244 -29.02 2.67 -20.55
C GLU A 244 -29.04 2.01 -19.17
N VAL A 245 -29.89 0.99 -19.02
CA VAL A 245 -29.95 0.15 -17.82
C VAL A 245 -28.78 -0.84 -17.89
N THR A 246 -27.64 -0.48 -17.30
CA THR A 246 -26.68 -1.48 -16.85
C THR A 246 -27.22 -2.13 -15.59
N ASP A 247 -27.26 -3.46 -15.53
CA ASP A 247 -27.62 -4.19 -14.30
C ASP A 247 -26.60 -3.84 -13.19
N VAL A 248 -26.97 -2.91 -12.31
CA VAL A 248 -26.16 -2.55 -11.14
C VAL A 248 -26.51 -3.52 -10.02
N ASN A 249 -25.51 -4.23 -9.51
CA ASN A 249 -25.66 -5.03 -8.31
C ASN A 249 -25.84 -4.10 -7.09
N GLN A 250 -27.04 -4.06 -6.54
CA GLN A 250 -27.38 -3.16 -5.44
C GLN A 250 -26.69 -3.54 -4.10
N ASN A 251 -26.05 -4.70 -4.02
CA ASN A 251 -25.50 -5.26 -2.78
C ASN A 251 -23.97 -5.18 -2.67
N ASP A 252 -23.28 -4.62 -3.66
CA ASP A 252 -21.81 -4.51 -3.64
C ASP A 252 -21.30 -3.08 -3.40
N GLY A 253 -22.21 -2.12 -3.16
CA GLY A 253 -21.86 -0.72 -2.92
C GLY A 253 -21.51 0.06 -4.20
N THR A 254 -21.76 -0.49 -5.39
CA THR A 254 -21.59 0.22 -6.66
C THR A 254 -22.70 1.25 -6.85
N PHE A 255 -22.31 2.48 -7.22
CA PHE A 255 -23.23 3.57 -7.54
C PHE A 255 -22.69 4.44 -8.67
N PHE A 256 -23.59 5.18 -9.32
CA PHE A 256 -23.24 6.22 -10.28
C PHE A 256 -23.38 7.59 -9.64
N MET A 257 -22.52 8.52 -10.05
CA MET A 257 -22.64 9.93 -9.71
C MET A 257 -22.17 10.78 -10.89
N SER A 258 -22.64 12.03 -10.98
CA SER A 258 -22.14 12.96 -11.98
C SER A 258 -20.67 13.29 -11.71
N PHE A 259 -19.89 13.56 -12.76
CA PHE A 259 -18.51 13.98 -12.60
C PHE A 259 -18.40 15.31 -11.83
N ASP A 260 -19.39 16.19 -11.97
CA ASP A 260 -19.44 17.45 -11.22
C ASP A 260 -19.67 17.22 -9.72
N ASP A 261 -20.58 16.31 -9.35
CA ASP A 261 -20.76 15.91 -7.94
C ASP A 261 -19.50 15.27 -7.38
N TRP A 262 -18.81 14.44 -8.18
CA TRP A 262 -17.57 13.80 -7.76
C TRP A 262 -16.50 14.86 -7.47
N LYS A 263 -16.28 15.80 -8.41
CA LYS A 263 -15.36 16.94 -8.23
C LYS A 263 -15.73 17.80 -7.03
N ALA A 264 -17.03 17.96 -6.74
CA ALA A 264 -17.50 18.78 -5.63
C ALA A 264 -17.19 18.12 -4.27
N ARG A 265 -17.33 16.79 -4.15
CA ARG A 265 -17.29 16.07 -2.87
C ARG A 265 -15.93 15.49 -2.51
N TYR A 266 -15.24 14.88 -3.46
CA TYR A 266 -13.97 14.21 -3.18
C TYR A 266 -12.83 15.22 -3.04
N THR A 267 -11.92 14.92 -2.13
CA THR A 267 -10.81 15.83 -1.79
C THR A 267 -9.47 15.27 -2.26
N HIS A 268 -9.36 13.94 -2.36
CA HIS A 268 -8.17 13.25 -2.82
C HIS A 268 -8.53 12.20 -3.86
N PHE A 269 -7.68 12.08 -4.86
CA PHE A 269 -7.70 11.01 -5.86
C PHE A 269 -6.38 10.24 -5.81
N PHE A 270 -6.46 8.93 -5.98
CA PHE A 270 -5.34 8.00 -5.96
C PHE A 270 -5.39 7.13 -7.21
N ALA A 271 -4.24 6.87 -7.81
CA ALA A 271 -4.14 5.94 -8.93
C ALA A 271 -2.88 5.09 -8.83
N GLY A 272 -3.02 3.78 -8.97
CA GLY A 272 -1.93 2.83 -9.17
C GLY A 272 -1.78 2.65 -10.67
N ILE A 273 -0.89 3.44 -11.28
CA ILE A 273 -0.88 3.65 -12.72
C ILE A 273 -0.38 2.38 -13.42
N ASP A 274 -1.26 1.80 -14.24
CA ASP A 274 -0.90 0.79 -15.21
C ASP A 274 -0.52 1.49 -16.52
N PHE A 275 0.78 1.49 -16.81
CA PHE A 275 1.30 2.12 -18.01
C PHE A 275 1.03 1.23 -19.21
N ALA A 276 0.47 1.79 -20.28
CA ALA A 276 0.26 1.05 -21.52
C ALA A 276 1.59 0.50 -22.08
N ASP A 277 1.53 -0.58 -22.85
CA ASP A 277 2.70 -1.29 -23.40
C ASP A 277 3.68 -0.42 -24.22
N GLU A 278 3.23 0.73 -24.70
CA GLU A 278 4.04 1.74 -25.39
C GLU A 278 5.03 2.48 -24.48
N TRP A 279 4.85 2.41 -23.16
CA TRP A 279 5.76 3.01 -22.19
C TRP A 279 6.93 2.09 -21.90
N CYS A 280 8.12 2.68 -21.77
CA CYS A 280 9.28 2.01 -21.19
C CYS A 280 9.56 2.56 -19.80
N GLY A 281 9.83 1.67 -18.85
CA GLY A 281 10.22 2.03 -17.48
C GLY A 281 11.71 1.85 -17.24
N LEU A 282 12.30 2.75 -16.45
CA LEU A 282 13.62 2.57 -15.86
C LEU A 282 13.50 2.83 -14.35
N ARG A 283 13.97 1.88 -13.54
CA ARG A 283 14.08 2.05 -12.09
C ARG A 283 15.54 2.17 -11.70
N VAL A 284 15.86 3.19 -10.93
CA VAL A 284 17.21 3.43 -10.41
C VAL A 284 17.11 3.51 -8.90
N GLU A 285 18.05 2.86 -8.22
CA GLU A 285 18.17 2.89 -6.77
C GLU A 285 19.35 3.76 -6.36
N GLY A 286 19.20 4.43 -5.22
CA GLY A 286 20.23 5.27 -4.62
C GLY A 286 20.02 5.41 -3.13
N LYS A 287 20.90 6.18 -2.49
CA LYS A 287 20.80 6.49 -1.07
C LYS A 287 21.25 7.92 -0.81
N TRP A 288 20.73 8.49 0.26
CA TRP A 288 21.29 9.66 0.91
C TRP A 288 22.03 9.22 2.16
N ASP A 289 23.31 9.57 2.24
CA ASP A 289 24.18 9.36 3.40
C ASP A 289 24.73 10.68 3.92
N GLU A 290 25.61 10.62 4.92
CA GLU A 290 26.24 11.79 5.55
C GLU A 290 26.91 12.75 4.55
N THR A 291 27.31 12.24 3.38
CA THR A 291 28.02 13.03 2.36
C THR A 291 27.11 13.50 1.22
N SER A 292 25.97 12.82 1.01
CA SER A 292 25.07 13.03 -0.13
C SER A 292 23.71 13.63 0.25
N ASN A 293 23.42 13.84 1.53
CA ASN A 293 22.18 14.45 2.07
C ASN A 293 22.06 15.96 1.81
N GLY A 294 22.17 16.39 0.56
CA GLY A 294 22.28 17.80 0.16
C GLY A 294 21.09 18.71 0.48
N GLY A 295 19.94 18.17 0.89
CA GLY A 295 18.71 18.94 1.14
C GLY A 295 17.97 19.28 -0.16
N ASN A 296 17.15 20.34 -0.16
CA ASN A 296 16.42 20.84 -1.34
C ASN A 296 17.17 22.00 -2.06
N THR A 297 16.64 22.52 -3.16
CA THR A 297 17.29 23.54 -4.01
C THR A 297 17.60 24.86 -3.31
N THR A 298 17.05 25.11 -2.13
CA THR A 298 17.35 26.30 -1.31
C THR A 298 18.64 26.16 -0.48
N LYS A 299 19.18 24.94 -0.36
CA LYS A 299 20.38 24.65 0.43
C LYS A 299 21.62 24.72 -0.45
N SER A 300 22.71 25.33 0.06
CA SER A 300 24.01 25.35 -0.62
C SER A 300 24.59 23.94 -0.85
N THR A 301 24.21 23.00 -0.01
CA THR A 301 24.56 21.58 -0.10
C THR A 301 23.77 20.81 -1.16
N TRP A 302 22.80 21.43 -1.85
CA TRP A 302 21.96 20.78 -2.87
C TRP A 302 22.76 19.98 -3.90
N ILE A 303 23.93 20.51 -4.28
CA ILE A 303 24.83 19.92 -5.28
C ILE A 303 25.39 18.55 -4.87
N ASN A 304 25.33 18.20 -3.59
CA ASN A 304 25.82 16.93 -3.05
C ASN A 304 24.81 15.79 -3.24
N ASN A 305 23.55 16.09 -3.59
CA ASN A 305 22.56 15.04 -3.86
C ASN A 305 23.00 14.12 -5.02
N PRO A 306 22.60 12.83 -5.00
CA PRO A 306 22.79 11.94 -6.14
C PRO A 306 22.20 12.53 -7.42
N ARG A 307 22.92 12.38 -8.54
CA ARG A 307 22.53 12.93 -9.85
C ARG A 307 22.36 11.81 -10.86
N TYR A 308 21.25 11.85 -11.58
CA TYR A 308 20.94 10.91 -12.65
C TYR A 308 20.77 11.67 -13.95
N GLN A 309 21.48 11.23 -14.99
CA GLN A 309 21.43 11.87 -16.30
C GLN A 309 20.38 11.17 -17.18
N LEU A 310 19.42 11.94 -17.68
CA LEU A 310 18.44 11.48 -18.65
C LEU A 310 18.77 12.05 -20.03
N LEU A 311 18.92 11.17 -21.02
CA LEU A 311 19.10 11.55 -22.42
C LEU A 311 17.78 11.37 -23.17
N VAL A 312 17.13 12.48 -23.52
CA VAL A 312 15.88 12.50 -24.31
C VAL A 312 16.24 12.69 -25.77
N LYS A 313 16.07 11.64 -26.59
CA LYS A 313 16.41 11.66 -28.03
C LYS A 313 15.31 12.27 -28.90
N GLU A 314 14.06 12.10 -28.50
CA GLU A 314 12.88 12.52 -29.24
C GLU A 314 11.84 13.10 -28.28
N ARG A 315 10.88 13.86 -28.80
CA ARG A 315 9.79 14.41 -27.98
C ARG A 315 8.95 13.26 -27.44
N CYS A 316 8.92 13.09 -26.12
CA CYS A 316 8.15 12.05 -25.45
C CYS A 316 7.42 12.60 -24.23
N HIS A 317 6.47 11.82 -23.72
CA HIS A 317 5.92 12.02 -22.38
C HIS A 317 6.81 11.32 -21.38
N LEU A 318 7.03 11.96 -20.23
CA LEU A 318 7.88 11.44 -19.17
C LEU A 318 7.10 11.43 -17.86
N TYR A 319 7.16 10.30 -17.16
CA TYR A 319 6.67 10.17 -15.80
C TYR A 319 7.86 9.85 -14.90
N MET A 320 8.06 10.66 -13.86
CA MET A 320 9.10 10.45 -12.87
C MET A 320 8.43 10.27 -11.51
N SER A 321 8.77 9.19 -10.82
CA SER A 321 8.38 8.97 -9.43
C SER A 321 9.63 8.63 -8.62
N MET A 322 9.69 9.21 -7.42
CA MET A 322 10.77 9.01 -6.46
C MET A 322 10.13 8.58 -5.14
N SER A 323 10.48 7.40 -4.66
CA SER A 323 10.04 6.87 -3.38
C SER A 323 11.23 6.63 -2.45
N GLN A 324 10.98 6.76 -1.15
CA GLN A 324 11.91 6.33 -0.11
C GLN A 324 11.49 4.94 0.36
N HIS A 325 12.46 4.10 0.74
CA HIS A 325 12.17 2.85 1.42
C HIS A 325 11.43 3.13 2.73
N ASP A 326 10.40 2.34 3.02
CA ASP A 326 9.67 2.45 4.28
C ASP A 326 10.58 2.09 5.47
N PRO A 327 10.81 3.01 6.43
CA PRO A 327 11.64 2.72 7.60
C PRO A 327 10.90 1.95 8.69
N ARG A 328 9.60 1.70 8.55
CA ARG A 328 8.82 0.92 9.53
C ARG A 328 9.34 -0.52 9.56
N GLY A 329 9.64 -1.03 10.76
CA GLY A 329 10.14 -2.39 10.96
C GLY A 329 11.65 -2.59 10.76
N SER A 330 12.41 -1.60 10.28
CA SER A 330 13.87 -1.70 10.15
C SER A 330 14.60 -1.28 11.44
N ALA A 331 15.55 -2.12 11.92
CA ALA A 331 16.36 -1.84 13.11
C ALA A 331 17.33 -0.66 12.94
N GLU A 332 17.65 -0.27 11.71
CA GLU A 332 18.44 0.93 11.42
C GLU A 332 17.50 2.14 11.29
N SER A 333 17.27 2.83 12.40
CA SER A 333 16.49 4.08 12.42
C SER A 333 17.40 5.30 12.19
N GLY A 334 17.22 5.98 11.04
CA GLY A 334 17.70 7.34 10.71
C GLY A 334 18.09 7.45 9.23
N ILE A 335 17.60 8.37 8.37
CA ILE A 335 17.24 9.79 8.52
C ILE A 335 15.99 10.15 7.64
N PHE A 336 15.16 11.09 8.12
CA PHE A 336 14.16 11.85 7.34
C PHE A 336 14.74 13.24 6.99
N PRO A 337 14.59 13.77 5.76
CA PRO A 337 13.33 14.46 5.39
C PRO A 337 12.90 14.38 3.90
N ILE A 338 11.59 14.51 3.66
CA ILE A 338 11.07 15.33 2.53
C ILE A 338 10.40 16.55 3.16
N GLY A 339 11.12 17.68 3.10
CA GLY A 339 10.79 18.99 3.66
C GLY A 339 12.01 19.91 3.59
#